data_AF-A0A7K8G1C2-F1
#
_entry.id   AF-A0A7K8G1C2-F1
#
_cell.length_a   1.000
_cell.length_b   1.000
_cell.length_c   1.000
_cell.angle_alpha   90.00
_cell.angle_beta   90.00
_cell.angle_gamma   90.00
#
_symmetry.space_group_name_H-M   'P 1'
#
loop_
_entity.id
_entity.type
_entity.pdbx_description
1 polymer ?
#
loop_
_entity_poly.entity_id
_entity_poly.type
_entity_poly.pdbx_seq_one_letter_code
_entity_poly.pdbx_strand_id
1 'polypeptide(L)'
;MTNNSENCNFSDIDELAWTWQLGISIPTFIIGLVLNTLALFVFCRFWRKQTKTSVYMINLALADVLLLLSLPLKLYYSVHKMSGLLCAFIQAPYFVNTYTSIFIIVCITVDRYICIRHPFEGRANQSPRWAVLICCFIWAVAWICSSPQFVFHKKDPIKCFHNMSEQTWSVPFIVSLEIFGFLIPLAVMVFCSAKTICILLNHRSQDKENVEERGSLRVIVMNLMVFLVCFTPVHLGIFLQCLVRQQVIVDCSLRRSISLFLQVSMTFANLNCCLDAIFYYFAAKEFRNTTQLRRVIELCLVFKPCA
;
A
#
# COMPACT_ATOMS: atom_id res chain seq x y z
N MET A 1 38.20 7.50 -25.48
CA MET A 1 37.79 7.63 -24.05
C MET A 1 37.43 9.09 -23.82
N THR A 2 36.18 9.45 -23.98
CA THR A 2 35.66 10.81 -23.72
C THR A 2 34.65 10.70 -22.59
N ASN A 3 35.12 10.96 -21.37
CA ASN A 3 34.29 11.17 -20.19
C ASN A 3 33.53 12.49 -20.37
N ASN A 4 32.43 12.46 -21.10
CA ASN A 4 31.39 13.48 -20.97
C ASN A 4 30.42 12.99 -19.90
N SER A 5 30.77 13.19 -18.63
CA SER A 5 29.76 13.28 -17.59
C SER A 5 28.99 14.58 -17.83
N GLU A 6 28.06 14.57 -18.79
CA GLU A 6 27.07 15.62 -18.91
C GLU A 6 26.30 15.65 -17.59
N ASN A 7 26.51 16.70 -16.81
CA ASN A 7 25.72 16.94 -15.61
C ASN A 7 24.29 17.23 -16.05
N CYS A 8 23.43 16.21 -16.03
CA CYS A 8 22.01 16.38 -16.32
C CYS A 8 21.41 17.35 -15.28
N ASN A 9 20.82 18.46 -15.72
CA ASN A 9 20.03 19.32 -14.84
C ASN A 9 18.69 18.64 -14.47
N PHE A 10 18.25 18.68 -13.21
CA PHE A 10 16.99 18.09 -12.76
C PHE A 10 15.98 19.13 -12.20
N SER A 11 16.32 20.43 -12.23
CA SER A 11 15.51 21.51 -11.62
C SER A 11 14.03 21.49 -12.03
N ASP A 12 13.76 21.43 -13.33
CA ASP A 12 12.41 21.59 -13.88
C ASP A 12 11.54 20.35 -13.57
N ILE A 13 12.19 19.19 -13.46
CA ILE A 13 11.55 17.92 -13.11
C ILE A 13 11.21 17.89 -11.63
N ASP A 14 12.12 18.36 -10.78
CA ASP A 14 11.90 18.43 -9.34
C ASP A 14 10.77 19.42 -9.02
N GLU A 15 10.66 20.54 -9.73
CA GLU A 15 9.55 21.49 -9.58
C GLU A 15 8.21 20.86 -9.99
N LEU A 16 8.16 20.22 -11.16
CA LEU A 16 6.95 19.53 -11.62
C LEU A 16 6.53 18.42 -10.64
N ALA A 17 7.47 17.57 -10.23
CA ALA A 17 7.22 16.51 -9.28
C ALA A 17 6.72 17.05 -7.94
N TRP A 18 7.28 18.17 -7.48
CA TRP A 18 6.85 18.84 -6.25
C TRP A 18 5.41 19.36 -6.34
N THR A 19 5.02 19.98 -7.46
CA THR A 19 3.63 20.41 -7.70
C THR A 19 2.66 19.23 -7.65
N TRP A 20 2.98 18.12 -8.33
CA TRP A 20 2.18 16.90 -8.30
C TRP A 20 2.12 16.29 -6.90
N GLN A 21 3.24 16.26 -6.20
CA GLN A 21 3.34 15.74 -4.84
C GLN A 21 2.43 16.52 -3.88
N LEU A 22 2.42 17.85 -3.95
CA LEU A 22 1.52 18.68 -3.13
C LEU A 22 0.05 18.45 -3.50
N GLY A 23 -0.26 18.48 -4.80
CA GLY A 23 -1.63 18.36 -5.31
C GLY A 23 -2.31 17.04 -4.92
N ILE A 24 -1.55 15.94 -4.84
CA ILE A 24 -2.08 14.62 -4.47
C ILE A 24 -1.95 14.35 -2.97
N SER A 25 -0.83 14.70 -2.34
CA SER A 25 -0.56 14.29 -0.94
C SER A 25 -1.47 15.02 0.05
N ILE A 26 -1.84 16.27 -0.19
CA ILE A 26 -2.70 17.04 0.73
C ILE A 26 -4.13 16.45 0.78
N PRO A 27 -4.84 16.26 -0.36
CA PRO A 27 -6.13 15.57 -0.34
C PRO A 27 -6.05 14.16 0.23
N THR A 28 -5.00 13.41 -0.12
CA THR A 28 -4.77 12.05 0.39
C THR A 28 -4.65 12.04 1.92
N PHE A 29 -3.88 12.97 2.48
CA PHE A 29 -3.74 13.12 3.92
C PHE A 29 -5.09 13.35 4.60
N ILE A 30 -5.86 14.34 4.12
CA ILE A 30 -7.14 14.73 4.73
C ILE A 30 -8.15 13.59 4.62
N ILE A 31 -8.39 13.10 3.41
CA ILE A 31 -9.40 12.07 3.12
C ILE A 31 -9.01 10.75 3.80
N GLY A 32 -7.76 10.32 3.62
CA GLY A 32 -7.25 9.08 4.17
C GLY A 32 -7.30 9.05 5.68
N LEU A 33 -6.95 10.15 6.36
CA LEU A 33 -6.95 10.19 7.83
C LEU A 33 -8.38 10.11 8.39
N VAL A 34 -9.33 10.82 7.77
CA VAL A 34 -10.75 10.74 8.16
C VAL A 34 -11.28 9.33 7.98
N LEU A 35 -11.06 8.72 6.80
CA LEU A 35 -11.60 7.40 6.48
C LEU A 35 -10.99 6.30 7.37
N ASN A 36 -9.67 6.27 7.52
CA ASN A 36 -8.98 5.23 8.30
C ASN A 36 -9.21 5.37 9.80
N THR A 37 -9.25 6.60 10.33
CA THR A 37 -9.58 6.82 11.76
C THR A 37 -11.01 6.41 12.07
N LEU A 38 -11.96 6.73 11.17
CA LEU A 38 -13.34 6.28 11.31
C LEU A 38 -13.44 4.74 11.26
N ALA A 39 -12.71 4.09 10.36
CA ALA A 39 -12.66 2.62 10.28
C ALA A 39 -12.12 2.01 11.57
N LEU A 40 -11.00 2.52 12.09
CA LEU A 40 -10.42 2.06 13.37
C LEU A 40 -11.39 2.28 14.53
N PHE A 41 -12.06 3.43 14.61
CA PHE A 41 -13.08 3.69 15.64
C PHE A 41 -14.21 2.64 15.60
N VAL A 42 -14.72 2.33 14.41
CA VAL A 42 -15.73 1.28 14.22
C VAL A 42 -15.20 -0.08 14.67
N PHE A 43 -14.00 -0.48 14.23
CA PHE A 43 -13.41 -1.76 14.61
C PHE A 43 -13.15 -1.88 16.11
N CYS A 44 -12.68 -0.82 16.78
CA CYS A 44 -12.52 -0.79 18.23
C CYS A 44 -13.86 -1.00 18.95
N ARG A 45 -14.96 -0.41 18.47
CA ARG A 45 -16.29 -0.59 19.07
C ARG A 45 -16.81 -2.02 18.96
N PHE A 46 -16.41 -2.75 17.92
CA PHE A 46 -16.83 -4.12 17.64
C PHE A 46 -15.75 -5.18 17.92
N TRP A 47 -14.72 -4.84 18.70
CA TRP A 47 -13.57 -5.70 18.97
C TRP A 47 -13.91 -7.09 19.53
N ARG A 48 -15.06 -7.27 20.20
CA ARG A 48 -15.46 -8.60 20.70
C ARG A 48 -15.89 -9.59 19.61
N LYS A 49 -16.06 -9.14 18.36
CA LYS A 49 -16.49 -9.96 17.21
C LYS A 49 -15.42 -10.02 16.10
N GLN A 50 -14.14 -10.12 16.47
CA GLN A 50 -13.05 -10.18 15.49
C GLN A 50 -13.19 -11.41 14.60
N THR A 51 -13.24 -11.18 13.29
CA THR A 51 -13.05 -12.21 12.27
C THR A 51 -11.62 -12.14 11.76
N LYS A 52 -11.14 -13.21 11.10
CA LYS A 52 -9.83 -13.22 10.44
C LYS A 52 -9.66 -12.05 9.47
N THR A 53 -10.69 -11.78 8.66
CA THR A 53 -10.73 -10.63 7.75
C THR A 53 -10.65 -9.30 8.52
N SER A 54 -11.41 -9.13 9.62
CA SER A 54 -11.37 -7.90 10.42
C SER A 54 -9.98 -7.59 11.00
N VAL A 55 -9.22 -8.62 11.39
CA VAL A 55 -7.83 -8.46 11.87
C VAL A 55 -6.94 -7.89 10.76
N TYR A 56 -7.03 -8.41 9.53
CA TYR A 56 -6.29 -7.88 8.39
C TYR A 56 -6.67 -6.41 8.10
N MET A 57 -7.96 -6.09 8.11
CA MET A 57 -8.45 -4.72 7.88
C MET A 57 -7.95 -3.73 8.92
N ILE A 58 -7.92 -4.11 10.20
CA ILE A 58 -7.40 -3.26 11.27
C ILE A 58 -5.91 -3.00 11.08
N ASN A 59 -5.13 -4.03 10.74
CA ASN A 59 -3.69 -3.86 10.51
C ASN A 59 -3.42 -2.99 9.28
N LEU A 60 -4.24 -3.09 8.22
CA LEU A 60 -4.14 -2.21 7.07
C LEU A 60 -4.43 -0.75 7.45
N ALA A 61 -5.54 -0.51 8.15
CA ALA A 61 -5.90 0.84 8.61
C ALA A 61 -4.85 1.44 9.57
N LEU A 62 -4.20 0.61 10.40
CA LEU A 62 -3.08 1.06 11.26
C LEU A 62 -1.86 1.45 10.42
N ALA A 63 -1.48 0.65 9.43
CA ALA A 63 -0.38 0.96 8.51
C ALA A 63 -0.66 2.25 7.73
N ASP A 64 -1.89 2.40 7.24
CA ASP A 64 -2.35 3.58 6.51
C ASP A 64 -2.29 4.84 7.35
N VAL A 65 -2.72 4.79 8.61
CA VAL A 65 -2.59 5.93 9.54
C VAL A 65 -1.12 6.29 9.75
N LEU A 66 -0.23 5.32 9.90
CA LEU A 66 1.22 5.59 10.03
C LEU A 66 1.80 6.26 8.78
N LEU A 67 1.39 5.83 7.58
CA LEU A 67 1.75 6.50 6.32
C LEU A 67 1.24 7.94 6.31
N LEU A 68 -0.05 8.14 6.60
CA LEU A 68 -0.72 9.44 6.54
C LEU A 68 -0.06 10.45 7.48
N LEU A 69 0.27 10.05 8.70
CA LEU A 69 1.00 10.89 9.66
C LEU A 69 2.42 11.26 9.16
N SER A 70 3.00 10.44 8.28
CA SER A 70 4.32 10.69 7.69
C SER A 70 4.28 11.58 6.45
N LEU A 71 3.13 11.77 5.81
CA LEU A 71 3.02 12.61 4.59
C LEU A 71 3.36 14.08 4.83
N PRO A 72 2.88 14.77 5.89
CA PRO A 72 3.27 16.15 6.17
C PRO A 72 4.78 16.29 6.44
N LEU A 73 5.37 15.32 7.15
CA LEU A 73 6.80 15.27 7.42
C LEU A 73 7.59 15.03 6.13
N LYS A 74 7.13 14.14 5.25
CA LYS A 74 7.71 13.93 3.92
C LYS A 74 7.73 15.22 3.13
N LEU A 75 6.61 15.95 3.07
CA LEU A 75 6.55 17.25 2.37
C LEU A 75 7.58 18.22 2.94
N TYR A 76 7.56 18.45 4.25
CA TYR A 76 8.46 19.42 4.88
C TYR A 76 9.96 19.06 4.69
N TYR A 77 10.34 17.81 4.94
CA TYR A 77 11.73 17.36 4.93
C TYR A 77 12.25 16.90 3.55
N SER A 78 11.41 16.92 2.51
CA SER A 78 11.90 16.76 1.12
C SER A 78 12.66 18.00 0.63
N VAL A 79 12.39 19.17 1.22
CA VAL A 79 13.05 20.45 0.87
C VAL A 79 13.95 20.99 1.98
N HIS A 80 13.68 20.64 3.24
CA HIS A 80 14.52 21.00 4.39
C HIS A 80 15.51 19.89 4.74
N LYS A 81 16.72 20.28 5.14
CA LYS A 81 17.74 19.33 5.60
C LYS A 81 17.50 18.94 7.06
N MET A 82 17.80 17.69 7.39
CA MET A 82 17.68 17.13 8.73
C MET A 82 18.80 16.11 8.98
N SER A 83 18.96 15.65 10.23
CA SER A 83 19.87 14.54 10.55
C SER A 83 19.39 13.24 9.91
N GLY A 84 20.33 12.38 9.52
CA GLY A 84 20.07 11.13 8.84
C GLY A 84 19.22 10.16 9.67
N LEU A 85 19.40 10.17 10.99
CA LEU A 85 18.60 9.37 11.92
C LEU A 85 17.11 9.78 11.89
N LEU A 86 16.84 11.09 11.93
CA LEU A 86 15.47 11.60 11.88
C LEU A 86 14.87 11.41 10.48
N CYS A 87 15.64 11.59 9.40
CA CYS A 87 15.18 11.28 8.06
C CYS A 87 14.73 9.82 7.94
N ALA A 88 15.50 8.90 8.49
CA ALA A 88 15.15 7.51 8.42
C ALA A 88 13.90 7.17 9.24
N PHE A 89 13.74 7.77 10.42
CA PHE A 89 12.50 7.66 11.20
C PHE A 89 11.28 8.18 10.43
N ILE A 90 11.43 9.28 9.69
CA ILE A 90 10.36 9.82 8.84
C ILE A 90 10.06 8.92 7.64
N GLN A 91 11.09 8.29 7.07
CA GLN A 91 10.97 7.40 5.91
C GLN A 91 10.38 6.04 6.25
N ALA A 92 10.65 5.52 7.43
CA ALA A 92 10.28 4.15 7.76
C ALA A 92 8.79 3.85 7.64
N PRO A 93 7.88 4.66 8.21
CA PRO A 93 6.45 4.36 8.12
C PRO A 93 5.96 4.31 6.67
N TYR A 94 6.60 5.06 5.76
CA TYR A 94 6.28 5.04 4.33
C TYR A 94 6.56 3.68 3.70
N PHE A 95 7.75 3.13 3.93
CA PHE A 95 8.14 1.81 3.40
C PHE A 95 7.45 0.67 4.14
N VAL A 96 7.31 0.78 5.47
CA VAL A 96 6.57 -0.17 6.29
C VAL A 96 5.13 -0.28 5.80
N ASN A 97 4.46 0.84 5.51
CA ASN A 97 3.11 0.81 4.95
C ASN A 97 3.08 0.08 3.62
N THR A 98 3.96 0.44 2.68
CA THR A 98 3.99 -0.17 1.33
C THR A 98 3.99 -1.70 1.41
N TYR A 99 4.93 -2.28 2.17
CA TYR A 99 5.03 -3.73 2.28
C TYR A 99 3.94 -4.35 3.14
N THR A 100 3.55 -3.70 4.23
CA THR A 100 2.46 -4.20 5.09
C THR A 100 1.15 -4.26 4.28
N SER A 101 0.83 -3.22 3.50
CA SER A 101 -0.34 -3.21 2.63
C SER A 101 -0.27 -4.27 1.55
N ILE A 102 0.86 -4.40 0.84
CA ILE A 102 1.08 -5.45 -0.17
C ILE A 102 0.78 -6.83 0.41
N PHE A 103 1.44 -7.19 1.52
CA PHE A 103 1.31 -8.53 2.09
C PHE A 103 -0.08 -8.79 2.69
N ILE A 104 -0.69 -7.80 3.33
CA ILE A 104 -2.05 -7.93 3.87
C ILE A 104 -3.07 -8.12 2.74
N ILE A 105 -2.98 -7.35 1.65
CA ILE A 105 -3.88 -7.47 0.49
C ILE A 105 -3.73 -8.86 -0.16
N VAL A 106 -2.50 -9.39 -0.24
CA VAL A 106 -2.24 -10.77 -0.67
C VAL A 106 -2.91 -11.77 0.26
N CYS A 107 -2.74 -11.62 1.57
CA CYS A 107 -3.36 -12.51 2.56
C CYS A 107 -4.90 -12.49 2.45
N ILE A 108 -5.53 -11.32 2.27
CA ILE A 108 -6.98 -11.21 2.07
C ILE A 108 -7.40 -11.95 0.80
N THR A 109 -6.66 -11.78 -0.30
CA THR A 109 -6.98 -12.39 -1.59
C THR A 109 -6.82 -13.92 -1.56
N VAL A 110 -5.77 -14.42 -0.92
CA VAL A 110 -5.55 -15.86 -0.68
C VAL A 110 -6.66 -16.44 0.20
N ASP A 111 -7.03 -15.75 1.28
CA ASP A 111 -8.11 -16.17 2.17
C ASP A 111 -9.45 -16.31 1.42
N ARG A 112 -9.76 -15.35 0.54
CA ARG A 112 -10.96 -15.41 -0.31
C ARG A 112 -10.90 -16.56 -1.31
N TYR A 113 -9.75 -16.78 -1.94
CA TYR A 113 -9.55 -17.91 -2.84
C TYR A 113 -9.78 -19.25 -2.13
N ILE A 114 -9.20 -19.45 -0.94
CA ILE A 114 -9.37 -20.68 -0.16
C ILE A 114 -10.84 -20.87 0.23
N CYS A 115 -11.52 -19.83 0.70
CA CYS A 115 -12.94 -19.91 1.09
C CYS A 115 -13.85 -20.32 -0.07
N ILE A 116 -13.55 -19.86 -1.29
CA ILE A 116 -14.37 -20.15 -2.49
C ILE A 116 -14.02 -21.51 -3.10
N ARG A 117 -12.73 -21.84 -3.20
CA ARG A 117 -12.28 -23.10 -3.80
C ARG A 117 -12.47 -24.30 -2.88
N HIS A 118 -12.27 -24.11 -1.58
CA HIS A 118 -12.25 -25.16 -0.55
C HIS A 118 -13.10 -24.75 0.67
N PRO A 119 -14.44 -24.74 0.57
CA PRO A 119 -15.32 -24.19 1.61
C PRO A 119 -15.20 -24.86 2.98
N PHE A 120 -14.92 -26.17 3.03
CA PHE A 120 -14.71 -26.90 4.28
C PHE A 120 -13.41 -26.47 5.00
N GLU A 121 -12.30 -26.36 4.27
CA GLU A 121 -11.02 -25.86 4.79
C GLU A 121 -11.10 -24.37 5.15
N GLY A 122 -11.77 -23.58 4.30
CA GLY A 122 -12.02 -22.16 4.51
C GLY A 122 -12.77 -21.90 5.82
N ARG A 123 -13.79 -22.72 6.15
CA ARG A 123 -14.54 -22.62 7.41
C ARG A 123 -13.70 -23.05 8.63
N ALA A 124 -12.88 -24.10 8.49
CA ALA A 124 -11.97 -24.54 9.56
C ALA A 124 -10.87 -23.51 9.87
N ASN A 125 -10.42 -22.76 8.87
CA ASN A 125 -9.32 -21.79 8.97
C ASN A 125 -9.77 -20.35 9.28
N GLN A 126 -10.98 -20.14 9.82
CA GLN A 126 -11.52 -18.81 10.15
C GLN A 126 -11.04 -18.24 11.49
N SER A 127 -10.16 -18.97 12.22
CA SER A 127 -9.68 -18.50 13.52
C SER A 127 -8.88 -17.19 13.38
N PRO A 128 -9.25 -16.11 14.08
CA PRO A 128 -8.55 -14.83 14.01
C PRO A 128 -7.13 -14.89 14.57
N ARG A 129 -6.81 -15.92 15.39
CA ARG A 129 -5.47 -16.12 15.97
C ARG A 129 -4.40 -16.23 14.89
N TRP A 130 -4.68 -16.96 13.81
CA TRP A 130 -3.73 -17.11 12.71
C TRP A 130 -3.48 -15.79 11.97
N ALA A 131 -4.52 -14.98 11.75
CA ALA A 131 -4.33 -13.65 11.16
C ALA A 131 -3.50 -12.74 12.06
N VAL A 132 -3.67 -12.79 13.38
CA VAL A 132 -2.83 -12.01 14.31
C VAL A 132 -1.37 -12.41 14.17
N LEU A 133 -1.06 -13.71 14.17
CA LEU A 133 0.32 -14.20 14.01
C LEU A 133 0.93 -13.77 12.66
N ILE A 134 0.18 -13.92 11.57
CA ILE A 134 0.60 -13.50 10.23
C ILE A 134 0.86 -11.99 10.20
N CYS A 135 -0.05 -11.18 10.74
CA CYS A 135 0.15 -9.72 10.80
C CYS A 135 1.38 -9.36 11.62
N CYS A 136 1.58 -9.95 12.80
CA CYS A 136 2.78 -9.70 13.62
C CYS A 136 4.06 -10.04 12.85
N PHE A 137 4.08 -11.13 12.10
CA PHE A 137 5.20 -11.49 11.23
C PHE A 137 5.41 -10.46 10.12
N ILE A 138 4.35 -10.06 9.40
CA ILE A 138 4.41 -9.04 8.34
C ILE A 138 4.99 -7.73 8.89
N TRP A 139 4.50 -7.25 10.04
CA TRP A 139 5.00 -6.04 10.69
C TRP A 139 6.49 -6.15 11.03
N ALA A 140 6.90 -7.26 11.65
CA ALA A 140 8.30 -7.48 12.01
C ALA A 140 9.20 -7.44 10.76
N VAL A 141 8.82 -8.17 9.70
CA VAL A 141 9.57 -8.17 8.43
C VAL A 141 9.59 -6.78 7.79
N ALA A 142 8.45 -6.08 7.73
CA ALA A 142 8.37 -4.76 7.13
C ALA A 142 9.27 -3.73 7.86
N TRP A 143 9.31 -3.75 9.19
CA TRP A 143 10.19 -2.89 9.98
C TRP A 143 11.67 -3.28 9.81
N ILE A 144 12.01 -4.57 9.88
CA ILE A 144 13.38 -5.05 9.69
C ILE A 144 13.90 -4.71 8.29
N CYS A 145 13.11 -4.93 7.25
CA CYS A 145 13.49 -4.64 5.86
C CYS A 145 13.52 -3.14 5.55
N SER A 146 12.78 -2.31 6.31
CA SER A 146 12.86 -0.85 6.23
C SER A 146 14.01 -0.27 7.06
N SER A 147 14.54 -1.03 8.03
CA SER A 147 15.68 -0.64 8.90
C SER A 147 16.99 -0.25 8.20
N PRO A 148 17.37 -0.81 7.02
CA PRO A 148 18.56 -0.40 6.30
C PRO A 148 18.58 1.09 5.98
N GLN A 149 17.42 1.74 5.81
CA GLN A 149 17.38 3.17 5.55
C GLN A 149 17.87 4.03 6.74
N PHE A 150 17.93 3.45 7.94
CA PHE A 150 18.30 4.13 9.18
C PHE A 150 19.78 4.13 9.50
N VAL A 151 20.54 3.16 8.98
CA VAL A 151 21.92 2.92 9.41
C VAL A 151 22.93 3.60 8.47
N PHE A 152 22.52 4.03 7.27
CA PHE A 152 23.47 4.31 6.18
C PHE A 152 23.59 5.77 5.73
N HIS A 153 22.99 6.73 6.42
CA HIS A 153 23.24 8.14 6.16
C HIS A 153 24.55 8.60 6.83
N LYS A 154 25.68 8.42 6.11
CA LYS A 154 27.03 8.80 6.57
C LYS A 154 27.34 10.31 6.45
N LYS A 155 26.46 11.09 5.84
CA LYS A 155 26.63 12.54 5.64
C LYS A 155 25.41 13.24 6.21
N ASP A 156 25.62 14.11 7.20
CA ASP A 156 24.60 14.98 7.78
C ASP A 156 25.02 16.45 7.59
N PRO A 157 24.07 17.38 7.34
CA PRO A 157 22.62 17.21 7.21
C PRO A 157 22.13 16.98 5.76
N ILE A 158 21.05 16.22 5.57
CA ILE A 158 20.51 15.77 4.26
C ILE A 158 19.02 16.05 4.08
N LYS A 159 18.55 16.15 2.82
CA LYS A 159 17.12 16.16 2.49
C LYS A 159 16.59 14.73 2.51
N CYS A 160 15.47 14.49 3.21
CA CYS A 160 14.90 13.16 3.26
C CYS A 160 14.23 12.81 1.92
N PHE A 161 14.14 11.52 1.59
CA PHE A 161 13.56 10.98 0.35
C PHE A 161 14.25 11.40 -0.95
N HIS A 162 15.36 12.14 -0.87
CA HIS A 162 16.14 12.56 -2.02
C HIS A 162 17.55 11.97 -1.96
N ASN A 163 18.00 11.39 -3.07
CA ASN A 163 19.35 10.83 -3.22
C ASN A 163 19.76 9.85 -2.09
N MET A 164 18.93 8.82 -1.87
CA MET A 164 19.17 7.73 -0.90
C MET A 164 20.56 7.09 -1.08
N SER A 165 21.09 6.49 0.00
CA SER A 165 22.45 5.93 0.03
C SER A 165 22.73 4.87 -1.06
N GLU A 166 24.00 4.76 -1.49
CA GLU A 166 24.45 3.71 -2.43
C GLU A 166 24.16 2.29 -1.92
N GLN A 167 24.17 2.08 -0.61
CA GLN A 167 23.83 0.78 0.00
C GLN A 167 22.35 0.43 -0.25
N THR A 168 21.46 1.42 -0.15
CA THR A 168 20.02 1.28 -0.46
C THR A 168 19.78 0.95 -1.92
N TRP A 169 20.65 1.41 -2.82
CA TRP A 169 20.61 1.13 -4.26
C TRP A 169 21.50 -0.04 -4.70
N SER A 170 22.04 -0.81 -3.75
CA SER A 170 22.84 -1.98 -4.07
C SER A 170 22.00 -3.01 -4.85
N VAL A 171 22.57 -3.58 -5.91
CA VAL A 171 21.88 -4.53 -6.78
C VAL A 171 21.31 -5.72 -6.00
N PRO A 172 22.03 -6.37 -5.07
CA PRO A 172 21.48 -7.50 -4.31
C PRO A 172 20.26 -7.12 -3.48
N PHE A 173 20.27 -5.93 -2.88
CA PHE A 173 19.15 -5.43 -2.09
C PHE A 173 17.93 -5.14 -2.96
N ILE A 174 18.12 -4.40 -4.07
CA ILE A 174 17.02 -4.05 -4.98
C ILE A 174 16.42 -5.30 -5.62
N VAL A 175 17.24 -6.25 -6.08
CA VAL A 175 16.75 -7.51 -6.64
C VAL A 175 15.96 -8.31 -5.60
N SER A 176 16.44 -8.38 -4.35
CA SER A 176 15.70 -9.05 -3.28
C SER A 176 14.36 -8.35 -2.99
N LEU A 177 14.37 -7.02 -2.96
CA LEU A 177 13.20 -6.19 -2.76
C LEU A 177 12.16 -6.39 -3.87
N GLU A 178 12.59 -6.40 -5.13
CA GLU A 178 11.71 -6.63 -6.28
C GLU A 178 11.14 -8.06 -6.28
N ILE A 179 11.96 -9.08 -5.99
CA ILE A 179 11.50 -10.48 -6.00
C ILE A 179 10.53 -10.76 -4.84
N PHE A 180 10.95 -10.49 -3.60
CA PHE A 180 10.20 -10.87 -2.41
C PHE A 180 9.15 -9.82 -2.02
N GLY A 181 9.42 -8.55 -2.26
CA GLY A 181 8.52 -7.45 -1.96
C GLY A 181 7.44 -7.22 -3.02
N PHE A 182 7.65 -7.65 -4.27
CA PHE A 182 6.72 -7.36 -5.35
C PHE A 182 6.38 -8.53 -6.29
N LEU A 183 7.34 -9.16 -6.96
CA LEU A 183 7.07 -10.16 -8.00
C LEU A 183 6.37 -11.42 -7.47
N ILE A 184 6.82 -11.95 -6.33
CA ILE A 184 6.14 -13.08 -5.67
C ILE A 184 4.73 -12.67 -5.21
N PRO A 185 4.54 -11.56 -4.46
CA PRO A 185 3.21 -11.05 -4.14
C PRO A 185 2.29 -10.86 -5.36
N LEU A 186 2.81 -10.27 -6.44
CA LEU A 186 2.08 -10.05 -7.69
C LEU A 186 1.64 -11.38 -8.31
N ALA A 187 2.53 -12.36 -8.41
CA ALA A 187 2.22 -13.68 -8.97
C ALA A 187 1.11 -14.37 -8.16
N VAL A 188 1.19 -14.35 -6.83
CA VAL A 188 0.15 -14.90 -5.95
C VAL A 188 -1.17 -14.14 -6.13
N MET A 189 -1.13 -12.80 -6.13
CA MET A 189 -2.30 -11.95 -6.32
C MET A 189 -3.03 -12.24 -7.63
N VAL A 190 -2.30 -12.26 -8.75
CA VAL A 190 -2.86 -12.52 -10.08
C VAL A 190 -3.40 -13.94 -10.17
N PHE A 191 -2.66 -14.94 -9.69
CA PHE A 191 -3.10 -16.34 -9.71
C PHE A 191 -4.39 -16.54 -8.90
N CYS A 192 -4.41 -16.11 -7.64
CA CYS A 192 -5.57 -16.27 -6.76
C CYS A 192 -6.77 -15.49 -7.29
N SER A 193 -6.56 -14.27 -7.78
CA SER A 193 -7.64 -13.46 -8.36
C SER A 193 -8.22 -14.12 -9.61
N ALA A 194 -7.37 -14.52 -10.57
CA ALA A 194 -7.81 -15.16 -11.81
C ALA A 194 -8.59 -16.46 -11.53
N LYS A 195 -8.06 -17.34 -10.68
CA LYS A 195 -8.75 -18.59 -10.32
C LYS A 195 -10.09 -18.34 -9.64
N THR A 196 -10.15 -17.38 -8.72
CA THR A 196 -11.40 -17.08 -8.02
C THR A 196 -12.44 -16.48 -8.95
N ILE A 197 -12.04 -15.54 -9.82
CA ILE A 197 -12.91 -14.94 -10.83
C ILE A 197 -13.45 -16.03 -11.76
N CYS A 198 -12.61 -16.94 -12.26
CA CYS A 198 -13.05 -18.06 -13.09
C CYS A 198 -14.07 -18.96 -12.39
N ILE A 199 -13.85 -19.31 -11.12
CA ILE A 199 -14.79 -20.15 -10.35
C ILE A 199 -16.14 -19.46 -10.21
N LEU A 200 -16.14 -18.18 -9.83
CA LEU A 200 -17.36 -17.39 -9.63
C LEU A 200 -18.14 -17.19 -10.94
N LEU A 201 -17.45 -16.95 -12.06
CA LEU A 201 -18.11 -16.83 -13.36
C LEU A 201 -18.74 -18.14 -13.83
N ASN A 202 -18.10 -19.28 -13.55
CA ASN A 202 -18.65 -20.59 -13.89
C ASN A 202 -19.88 -20.92 -13.02
N HIS A 203 -19.88 -20.61 -11.72
CA HIS A 203 -21.03 -20.80 -10.84
C HIS A 203 -22.23 -19.93 -11.25
N ARG A 204 -21.99 -18.67 -11.63
CA ARG A 204 -23.03 -17.74 -12.08
C ARG A 204 -23.77 -18.20 -13.35
N SER A 205 -23.13 -19.05 -14.16
CA SER A 205 -23.76 -19.64 -15.34
C SER A 205 -24.73 -20.79 -15.02
N GLN A 206 -24.65 -21.36 -13.80
CA GLN A 206 -25.42 -22.53 -13.39
C GLN A 206 -26.52 -22.24 -12.35
N ASP A 207 -26.47 -21.12 -11.62
CA ASP A 207 -27.44 -20.82 -10.55
C ASP A 207 -27.75 -19.31 -10.39
N LYS A 208 -28.84 -18.97 -9.68
CA LYS A 208 -29.16 -17.56 -9.35
C LYS A 208 -28.10 -16.97 -8.43
N GLU A 209 -27.51 -15.86 -8.86
CA GLU A 209 -26.38 -15.18 -8.22
C GLU A 209 -26.63 -14.81 -6.75
N ASN A 210 -25.83 -15.38 -5.84
CA ASN A 210 -25.91 -15.09 -4.41
C ASN A 210 -25.20 -13.77 -4.08
N VAL A 211 -25.76 -12.99 -3.13
CA VAL A 211 -25.20 -11.70 -2.68
C VAL A 211 -23.77 -11.84 -2.15
N GLU A 212 -23.45 -12.97 -1.51
CA GLU A 212 -22.14 -13.26 -0.93
C GLU A 212 -21.04 -13.48 -2.01
N GLU A 213 -21.41 -14.03 -3.17
CA GLU A 213 -20.51 -14.21 -4.31
C GLU A 213 -20.16 -12.87 -4.98
N ARG A 214 -21.16 -11.98 -5.13
CA ARG A 214 -20.95 -10.60 -5.62
C ARG A 214 -20.01 -9.80 -4.71
N GLY A 215 -20.20 -9.90 -3.40
CA GLY A 215 -19.36 -9.22 -2.41
C GLY A 215 -17.91 -9.71 -2.50
N SER A 216 -17.71 -11.03 -2.61
CA SER A 216 -16.37 -11.62 -2.72
C SER A 216 -15.66 -11.25 -4.02
N LEU A 217 -16.36 -11.27 -5.16
CA LEU A 217 -15.82 -10.83 -6.45
C LEU A 217 -15.36 -9.37 -6.39
N ARG A 218 -16.19 -8.49 -5.81
CA ARG A 218 -15.88 -7.07 -5.69
C ARG A 218 -14.60 -6.84 -4.88
N VAL A 219 -14.46 -7.51 -3.73
CA VAL A 219 -13.25 -7.40 -2.88
C VAL A 219 -12.00 -7.83 -3.65
N ILE A 220 -12.05 -8.94 -4.39
CA ILE A 220 -10.90 -9.45 -5.14
C ILE A 220 -10.49 -8.50 -6.26
N VAL A 221 -11.46 -8.02 -7.04
CA VAL A 221 -11.20 -7.06 -8.13
C VAL A 221 -10.65 -5.76 -7.58
N MET A 222 -11.19 -5.25 -6.47
CA MET A 222 -10.70 -4.06 -5.81
C MET A 222 -9.25 -4.22 -5.33
N ASN A 223 -8.96 -5.30 -4.60
CA ASN A 223 -7.62 -5.61 -4.13
C ASN A 223 -6.60 -5.71 -5.27
N LEU A 224 -7.00 -6.35 -6.38
CA LEU A 224 -6.17 -6.43 -7.58
C LEU A 224 -5.93 -5.04 -8.20
N MET A 225 -6.96 -4.21 -8.30
CA MET A 225 -6.83 -2.84 -8.82
C MET A 225 -5.93 -1.97 -7.94
N VAL A 226 -6.08 -2.01 -6.61
CA VAL A 226 -5.18 -1.31 -5.68
C VAL A 226 -3.75 -1.78 -5.91
N PHE A 227 -3.53 -3.09 -5.98
CA PHE A 227 -2.19 -3.64 -6.15
C PHE A 227 -1.53 -3.16 -7.45
N LEU A 228 -2.26 -3.25 -8.56
CA LEU A 228 -1.76 -2.88 -9.87
C LEU A 228 -1.57 -1.37 -10.04
N VAL A 229 -2.48 -0.55 -9.52
CA VAL A 229 -2.44 0.90 -9.71
C VAL A 229 -1.50 1.59 -8.71
N CYS A 230 -1.45 1.13 -7.46
CA CYS A 230 -0.67 1.79 -6.41
C CYS A 230 0.75 1.25 -6.30
N PHE A 231 0.99 -0.06 -6.42
CA PHE A 231 2.32 -0.63 -6.14
C PHE A 231 3.14 -0.93 -7.40
N THR A 232 2.51 -1.39 -8.48
CA THR A 232 3.23 -1.76 -9.72
C THR A 232 4.02 -0.60 -10.34
N PRO A 233 3.50 0.63 -10.44
CA PRO A 233 4.27 1.75 -10.99
C PRO A 233 5.51 2.09 -10.14
N VAL A 234 5.42 1.97 -8.82
CA VAL A 234 6.55 2.21 -7.91
C VAL A 234 7.66 1.21 -8.14
N HIS A 235 7.34 -0.09 -8.17
CA HIS A 235 8.32 -1.15 -8.37
C HIS A 235 8.95 -1.09 -9.76
N LEU A 236 8.16 -0.78 -10.79
CA LEU A 236 8.71 -0.48 -12.12
C LEU A 236 9.69 0.70 -12.06
N GLY A 237 9.33 1.78 -11.36
CA GLY A 237 10.19 2.95 -11.19
C GLY A 237 11.48 2.64 -10.43
N ILE A 238 11.42 1.81 -9.37
CA ILE A 238 12.59 1.37 -8.60
C ILE A 238 13.52 0.55 -9.49
N PHE A 239 12.99 -0.40 -10.25
CA PHE A 239 13.76 -1.20 -11.19
C PHE A 239 14.46 -0.32 -12.25
N LEU A 240 13.73 0.59 -12.89
CA LEU A 240 14.29 1.50 -13.90
C LEU A 240 15.35 2.44 -13.29
N GLN A 241 15.10 2.96 -12.09
CA GLN A 241 16.06 3.81 -11.38
C GLN A 241 17.33 3.03 -11.00
N CYS A 242 17.21 1.73 -10.69
CA CYS A 242 18.36 0.87 -10.48
C CYS A 242 19.22 0.78 -11.75
N LEU A 243 18.61 0.59 -12.92
CA LEU A 243 19.33 0.57 -14.21
C LEU A 243 20.04 1.91 -14.51
N VAL A 244 19.42 3.04 -14.16
CA VAL A 244 20.05 4.36 -14.22
C VAL A 244 21.29 4.43 -13.31
N ARG A 245 21.16 3.99 -12.05
CA ARG A 245 22.26 3.99 -11.06
C ARG A 245 23.43 3.11 -11.49
N GLN A 246 23.14 1.95 -12.07
CA GLN A 246 24.15 1.01 -12.60
C GLN A 246 24.75 1.45 -13.95
N GLN A 247 24.47 2.67 -14.42
CA GLN A 247 24.98 3.23 -15.69
C GLN A 247 24.58 2.42 -16.93
N VAL A 248 23.54 1.58 -16.85
CA VAL A 248 22.96 0.89 -18.01
C VAL A 248 22.17 1.89 -18.86
N ILE A 249 21.44 2.79 -18.19
CA ILE A 249 20.73 3.90 -18.84
C ILE A 249 21.57 5.17 -18.69
N VAL A 250 22.11 5.66 -19.82
CA VAL A 250 23.01 6.82 -19.86
C VAL A 250 22.36 8.11 -20.37
N ASP A 251 21.27 8.00 -21.16
CA ASP A 251 20.58 9.14 -21.75
C ASP A 251 19.97 10.09 -20.70
N CYS A 252 20.32 11.38 -20.74
CA CYS A 252 19.85 12.36 -19.74
C CYS A 252 18.32 12.56 -19.77
N SER A 253 17.68 12.50 -20.95
CA SER A 253 16.24 12.69 -21.05
C SER A 253 15.50 11.54 -20.38
N LEU A 254 15.92 10.31 -20.66
CA LEU A 254 15.37 9.10 -20.06
C LEU A 254 15.63 9.06 -18.54
N ARG A 255 16.82 9.46 -18.06
CA ARG A 255 17.12 9.59 -16.62
C ARG A 255 16.16 10.55 -15.92
N ARG A 256 15.90 11.72 -16.51
CA ARG A 256 14.94 12.71 -16.00
C ARG A 256 13.53 12.14 -15.94
N SER A 257 13.07 11.51 -17.02
CA SER A 257 11.75 10.87 -17.10
C SER A 257 11.59 9.75 -16.08
N ILE A 258 12.61 8.91 -15.87
CA ILE A 258 12.58 7.83 -14.87
C ILE A 258 12.51 8.40 -13.44
N SER A 259 13.30 9.43 -13.14
CA SER A 259 13.24 10.11 -11.84
C SER A 259 11.86 10.69 -11.56
N LEU A 260 11.28 11.41 -12.55
CA LEU A 260 9.92 11.94 -12.46
C LEU A 260 8.90 10.82 -12.25
N PHE A 261 8.97 9.78 -13.08
CA PHE A 261 8.06 8.64 -13.03
C PHE A 261 8.09 7.97 -11.66
N LEU A 262 9.27 7.77 -11.07
CA LEU A 262 9.40 7.19 -9.74
C LEU A 262 8.78 8.10 -8.66
N GLN A 263 9.06 9.40 -8.68
CA GLN A 263 8.50 10.34 -7.70
C GLN A 263 6.98 10.45 -7.79
N VAL A 264 6.44 10.51 -9.01
CA VAL A 264 5.00 10.52 -9.27
C VAL A 264 4.38 9.19 -8.84
N SER A 265 4.96 8.06 -9.22
CA SER A 265 4.47 6.72 -8.83
C SER A 265 4.42 6.54 -7.32
N MET A 266 5.46 6.98 -6.59
CA MET A 266 5.47 7.00 -5.13
C MET A 266 4.32 7.84 -4.55
N THR A 267 3.98 8.95 -5.20
CA THR A 267 2.86 9.79 -4.78
C THR A 267 1.52 9.10 -5.03
N PHE A 268 1.34 8.45 -6.18
CA PHE A 268 0.15 7.65 -6.49
C PHE A 268 0.00 6.44 -5.58
N ALA A 269 1.09 5.82 -5.15
CA ALA A 269 1.07 4.70 -4.22
C ALA A 269 0.39 5.06 -2.90
N ASN A 270 0.52 6.31 -2.45
CA ASN A 270 -0.15 6.79 -1.22
C ASN A 270 -1.67 6.79 -1.33
N LEU A 271 -2.23 6.73 -2.53
CA LEU A 271 -3.68 6.61 -2.70
C LEU A 271 -4.21 5.25 -2.22
N ASN A 272 -3.33 4.26 -1.99
CA ASN A 272 -3.72 2.97 -1.42
C ASN A 272 -4.53 3.14 -0.14
N CYS A 273 -4.12 4.02 0.78
CA CYS A 273 -4.77 4.21 2.06
C CYS A 273 -6.22 4.72 1.94
N CYS A 274 -6.49 5.52 0.90
CA CYS A 274 -7.84 6.00 0.62
C CYS A 274 -8.69 4.91 -0.03
N LEU A 275 -8.12 4.20 -0.99
CA LEU A 275 -8.79 3.12 -1.71
C LEU A 275 -9.18 1.99 -0.76
N ASP A 276 -8.23 1.54 0.06
CA ASP A 276 -8.41 0.51 1.08
C ASP A 276 -9.58 0.87 2.02
N ALA A 277 -9.61 2.10 2.54
CA ALA A 277 -10.67 2.55 3.45
C ALA A 277 -12.05 2.72 2.78
N ILE A 278 -12.11 3.24 1.55
CA ILE A 278 -13.36 3.34 0.76
C ILE A 278 -13.94 1.94 0.55
N PHE A 279 -13.10 0.96 0.26
CA PHE A 279 -13.54 -0.40 -0.02
C PHE A 279 -14.05 -1.12 1.22
N TYR A 280 -13.46 -0.86 2.39
CA TYR A 280 -14.00 -1.36 3.66
C TYR A 280 -15.35 -0.76 4.03
N TYR A 281 -15.59 0.52 3.74
CA TYR A 281 -16.90 1.12 3.90
C TYR A 281 -17.96 0.40 3.04
N PHE A 282 -17.64 0.09 1.78
CA PHE A 282 -18.56 -0.64 0.90
C PHE A 282 -18.75 -2.10 1.32
N ALA A 283 -17.71 -2.78 1.78
CA ALA A 283 -17.82 -4.13 2.35
C ALA A 283 -18.72 -4.13 3.61
N ALA A 284 -18.54 -3.17 4.52
CA ALA A 284 -19.38 -3.01 5.70
C ALA A 284 -20.86 -2.70 5.35
N LYS A 285 -21.10 -1.94 4.28
CA LYS A 285 -22.45 -1.67 3.75
C LYS A 285 -23.13 -2.93 3.20
N GLU A 286 -22.37 -3.93 2.72
CA GLU A 286 -22.90 -5.22 2.25
C GLU A 286 -23.22 -6.16 3.44
N PHE A 287 -22.50 -6.05 4.56
CA PHE A 287 -22.82 -6.71 5.85
C PHE A 287 -24.00 -6.06 6.63
N ARG A 288 -24.57 -4.97 6.11
CA ARG A 288 -25.66 -4.17 6.71
C ARG A 288 -26.98 -4.94 6.88
N ASN A 289 -27.08 -6.18 6.41
CA ASN A 289 -28.18 -7.08 6.78
C ASN A 289 -28.11 -7.59 8.24
N THR A 290 -27.06 -7.24 8.99
CA THR A 290 -27.03 -7.45 10.45
C THR A 290 -27.42 -6.16 11.17
N THR A 291 -28.54 -6.19 11.90
CA THR A 291 -29.26 -5.08 12.56
C THR A 291 -28.43 -4.13 13.44
N GLN A 292 -27.19 -4.50 13.77
CA GLN A 292 -26.31 -3.78 14.70
C GLN A 292 -25.52 -2.62 14.05
N LEU A 293 -25.22 -2.69 12.74
CA LEU A 293 -24.44 -1.65 12.04
C LEU A 293 -25.33 -0.44 11.63
N ARG A 294 -26.64 -0.66 11.47
CA ARG A 294 -27.62 0.40 11.12
C ARG A 294 -27.66 1.50 12.19
N ARG A 295 -27.57 1.13 13.47
CA ARG A 295 -27.50 2.07 14.61
C ARG A 295 -26.22 2.91 14.62
N VAL A 296 -25.11 2.39 14.10
CA VAL A 296 -23.81 3.10 14.10
C VAL A 296 -23.78 4.23 13.07
N ILE A 297 -24.37 3.99 11.89
CA ILE A 297 -24.50 5.05 10.87
C ILE A 297 -25.49 6.13 11.33
N GLU A 298 -26.53 5.77 12.11
CA GLU A 298 -27.45 6.74 12.73
C GLU A 298 -26.82 7.56 13.87
N LEU A 299 -25.76 7.03 14.52
CA LEU A 299 -25.00 7.71 15.58
C LEU A 299 -23.84 8.56 15.07
N CYS A 300 -23.37 8.33 13.83
CA CYS A 300 -22.40 9.22 13.17
C CYS A 300 -23.12 10.49 12.68
N LEU A 301 -22.95 11.59 13.40
CA LEU A 301 -23.51 12.92 13.09
C LEU A 301 -23.17 13.45 11.67
N VAL A 302 -22.20 12.86 10.97
CA VAL A 302 -21.79 13.23 9.60
C VAL A 302 -22.77 12.73 8.51
N PHE A 303 -23.68 11.80 8.82
CA PHE A 303 -24.58 11.20 7.82
C PHE A 303 -26.08 11.33 8.14
N LYS A 304 -26.47 12.32 8.96
CA LYS A 304 -27.89 12.72 8.97
C LYS A 304 -28.21 13.38 7.63
N PRO A 305 -29.17 12.88 6.83
CA PRO A 305 -29.75 13.72 5.79
C PRO A 305 -30.33 14.95 6.49
N CYS A 306 -29.95 16.16 6.03
CA CYS A 306 -30.69 17.35 6.38
C CYS A 306 -32.16 17.10 6.04
N ALA A 307 -33.02 17.30 7.04
CA ALA A 307 -34.46 17.35 6.85
C ALA A 307 -34.83 18.54 5.97
#